data_AF-A0A3N2PNJ2-F1
#
_entry.id   AF-A0A3N2PNJ2-F1
#
_cell.length_a   1.000
_cell.length_b   1.000
_cell.length_c   1.000
_cell.angle_alpha   90.00
_cell.angle_beta   90.00
_cell.angle_gamma   90.00
#
_symmetry.space_group_name_H-M   'P 1'
#
loop_
_entity.id
_entity.type
_entity.pdbx_description
1 polymer ?
#
loop_
_entity_poly.entity_id
_entity_poly.type
_entity_poly.pdbx_seq_one_letter_code
_entity_poly.pdbx_strand_id
1 'polypeptide(L)'
;MSSSRSSSPKDSVDVLPEVSSVTNPGSILTNTSNLTVRLRNYRERHSIVVDYGNVKNALTITLNRTIRVPDNKRTNGLPPSRGTFPLFKVRDYPGRLPHDVEYKGGLFFPMYQREAMWIEFSAEMPFAVKIFVGGVNAISGFPVLENDRTRDKRRRMLAQGKSIQDYVVLPEQPWLDGVVSRNGSVRQFVAQPQGSGFAVEAQVYGEERVGGIQIEIVPPVRNTPQRFNVRFEDDGRRVTRVLDLAQNGLGPNSTWRDVKGVLQKLFHAPVADQALSLPKKSGDKGSPAWHLRRQLRTDFGDGTRLGDVFFPPGFSTLRLRRVHQQHGGMALAKMAIVMPDDHAANDLQQSSNGGGSSAAPPMVQQLGLAAGGLITQTIVPDPYPADAWDTAASVMLNLQILDTTSFEAVTGRPAPPTPISASSHVSQGLHFYDIWDEAPTGIVGNFSEVKSVAEMMRERALAAGGPPPEEEPSVSPPVVTLFRPDHEGGNIVSFEGTFRPLEVLRKEIGGLKLR
;
A
#
# COMPACT_ATOMS: atom_id res chain seq x y z
N MET A 1 -32.81 16.75 2.75
CA MET A 1 -31.85 16.97 3.85
C MET A 1 -30.82 15.85 3.79
N SER A 2 -29.68 16.13 3.16
CA SER A 2 -28.57 15.18 2.98
C SER A 2 -27.72 15.18 4.25
N SER A 3 -27.74 14.06 4.99
CA SER A 3 -26.87 13.88 6.15
C SER A 3 -25.45 13.62 5.65
N SER A 4 -24.58 14.62 5.75
CA SER A 4 -23.14 14.43 5.64
C SER A 4 -22.70 13.55 6.82
N ARG A 5 -22.43 12.28 6.55
CA ARG A 5 -21.69 11.43 7.49
C ARG A 5 -20.26 11.99 7.61
N SER A 6 -20.10 12.91 8.56
CA SER A 6 -18.81 13.25 9.15
C SER A 6 -18.16 11.94 9.63
N SER A 7 -16.90 11.74 9.24
CA SER A 7 -16.07 10.63 9.69
C SER A 7 -16.04 10.57 11.21
N SER A 8 -16.33 9.42 11.80
CA SER A 8 -16.24 9.26 13.25
C SER A 8 -14.75 9.43 13.69
N PRO A 9 -14.44 10.26 14.71
CA PRO A 9 -13.09 10.36 15.26
C PRO A 9 -12.53 9.03 15.78
N LYS A 10 -13.40 8.04 16.01
CA LYS A 10 -13.04 6.73 16.55
C LYS A 10 -12.18 5.92 15.59
N ASP A 11 -12.33 6.10 14.28
CA ASP A 11 -11.63 5.28 13.26
C ASP A 11 -10.30 5.89 12.79
N SER A 12 -10.00 7.14 13.11
CA SER A 12 -8.72 7.78 12.76
C SER A 12 -7.51 7.10 13.41
N VAL A 13 -6.37 7.17 12.74
CA VAL A 13 -5.07 6.68 13.23
C VAL A 13 -4.13 7.87 13.32
N ASP A 14 -3.32 7.91 14.38
CA ASP A 14 -2.36 8.98 14.58
C ASP A 14 -1.24 8.86 13.54
N VAL A 15 -0.95 9.99 12.89
CA VAL A 15 0.09 10.11 11.86
C VAL A 15 0.95 11.34 12.14
N LEU A 16 2.20 11.27 11.75
CA LEU A 16 3.13 12.39 11.84
C LEU A 16 3.20 13.10 10.48
N PRO A 17 3.33 14.45 10.47
CA PRO A 17 3.70 15.17 9.24
C PRO A 17 5.14 14.80 8.81
N GLU A 18 5.53 15.19 7.60
CA GLU A 18 6.82 14.87 6.95
C GLU A 18 8.03 14.84 7.91
N VAL A 19 8.91 13.85 7.75
CA VAL A 19 10.14 13.63 8.55
C VAL A 19 11.04 14.88 8.64
N SER A 20 11.06 15.71 7.58
CA SER A 20 11.82 16.97 7.51
C SER A 20 11.36 18.04 8.50
N SER A 21 10.15 17.92 9.07
CA SER A 21 9.58 18.89 10.01
C SER A 21 10.09 18.73 11.45
N VAL A 22 10.79 17.65 11.78
CA VAL A 22 11.32 17.39 13.14
C VAL A 22 12.58 18.20 13.45
N THR A 23 13.25 18.77 12.44
CA THR A 23 14.50 19.53 12.60
C THR A 23 14.32 21.03 12.81
N ASN A 24 13.09 21.56 12.80
CA ASN A 24 12.81 22.99 13.06
C ASN A 24 11.65 23.16 14.07
N PRO A 25 11.93 23.23 15.40
CA PRO A 25 10.90 23.35 16.44
C PRO A 25 10.15 24.71 16.48
N GLY A 26 10.25 25.54 15.43
CA GLY A 26 9.78 26.92 15.42
C GLY A 26 8.75 27.27 14.35
N SER A 27 8.46 26.39 13.39
CA SER A 27 7.41 26.64 12.40
C SER A 27 6.14 25.91 12.80
N ILE A 28 5.11 26.65 13.24
CA ILE A 28 3.73 26.16 13.23
C ILE A 28 3.34 25.99 11.76
N LEU A 29 3.67 24.85 11.17
CA LEU A 29 3.15 24.45 9.87
C LEU A 29 1.80 23.79 10.13
N THR A 30 0.73 24.52 9.82
CA THR A 30 -0.60 23.96 9.68
C THR A 30 -0.51 22.73 8.78
N ASN A 31 -0.92 21.56 9.29
CA ASN A 31 -0.93 20.32 8.52
C ASN A 31 -1.78 20.51 7.24
N THR A 32 -1.13 20.72 6.10
CA THR A 32 -1.74 20.96 4.79
C THR A 32 -2.09 19.64 4.07
N SER A 33 -1.79 18.49 4.69
CA SER A 33 -2.09 17.20 4.08
C SER A 33 -3.60 16.96 4.05
N ASN A 34 -4.16 16.81 2.84
CA ASN A 34 -5.54 16.35 2.64
C ASN A 34 -5.67 14.82 2.86
N LEU A 35 -4.67 14.19 3.46
CA LEU A 35 -4.66 12.76 3.74
C LEU A 35 -5.31 12.48 5.09
N THR A 36 -6.22 11.51 5.13
CA THR A 36 -6.79 11.01 6.38
C THR A 36 -6.58 9.52 6.47
N VAL A 37 -5.83 9.08 7.48
CA VAL A 37 -5.53 7.66 7.71
C VAL A 37 -6.50 7.10 8.76
N ARG A 38 -7.11 5.95 8.43
CA ARG A 38 -8.09 5.26 9.25
C ARG A 38 -7.76 3.78 9.32
N LEU A 39 -8.13 3.16 10.43
CA LEU A 39 -8.09 1.71 10.56
C LEU A 39 -9.47 1.17 10.19
N ARG A 40 -9.53 0.21 9.25
CA ARG A 40 -10.74 -0.51 8.89
C ARG A 40 -10.61 -1.96 9.33
N ASN A 41 -11.62 -2.47 10.02
CA ASN A 41 -11.78 -3.89 10.31
C ASN A 41 -13.09 -4.37 9.67
N TYR A 42 -12.98 -5.27 8.70
CA TYR A 42 -14.15 -5.90 8.07
C TYR A 42 -14.00 -7.42 8.15
N ARG A 43 -14.90 -8.07 8.90
CA ARG A 43 -14.87 -9.53 9.12
C ARG A 43 -13.48 -10.02 9.56
N GLU A 44 -12.91 -9.36 10.56
CA GLU A 44 -11.58 -9.66 11.14
C GLU A 44 -10.40 -9.43 10.19
N ARG A 45 -10.62 -8.83 9.02
CA ARG A 45 -9.55 -8.37 8.13
C ARG A 45 -9.27 -6.91 8.41
N HIS A 46 -8.08 -6.64 8.95
CA HIS A 46 -7.63 -5.31 9.26
C HIS A 46 -6.87 -4.73 8.07
N SER A 47 -7.19 -3.48 7.73
CA SER A 47 -6.50 -2.72 6.68
C SER A 47 -6.36 -1.27 7.09
N ILE A 48 -5.24 -0.66 6.76
CA ILE A 48 -5.02 0.78 6.85
C ILE A 48 -5.62 1.39 5.60
N VAL A 49 -6.48 2.38 5.77
CA VAL A 49 -7.21 3.02 4.67
C VAL A 49 -6.94 4.51 4.69
N VAL A 50 -6.60 5.04 3.53
CA VAL A 50 -6.21 6.44 3.34
C VAL A 50 -7.24 7.10 2.44
N ASP A 51 -7.87 8.17 2.94
CA ASP A 51 -8.63 9.10 2.11
C ASP A 51 -7.69 10.20 1.61
N TYR A 52 -7.93 10.71 0.41
CA TYR A 52 -7.24 11.88 -0.10
C TYR A 52 -8.23 12.94 -0.60
N GLY A 53 -8.41 14.00 0.18
CA GLY A 53 -9.46 15.00 -0.03
C GLY A 53 -10.84 14.33 -0.07
N ASN A 54 -11.53 14.45 -1.21
CA ASN A 54 -12.85 13.84 -1.42
C ASN A 54 -12.80 12.38 -1.91
N VAL A 55 -11.63 11.85 -2.29
CA VAL A 55 -11.49 10.45 -2.71
C VAL A 55 -11.39 9.58 -1.46
N LYS A 56 -12.44 8.80 -1.21
CA LYS A 56 -12.50 7.86 -0.08
C LYS A 56 -11.83 6.55 -0.43
N ASN A 57 -11.09 6.00 0.53
CA ASN A 57 -10.33 4.75 0.37
C ASN A 57 -9.37 4.80 -0.85
N ALA A 58 -8.78 5.96 -1.12
CA ALA A 58 -7.86 6.20 -2.23
C ALA A 58 -6.68 5.23 -2.23
N LEU A 59 -6.22 4.82 -1.04
CA LEU A 59 -5.21 3.81 -0.81
C LEU A 59 -5.63 2.88 0.34
N THR A 60 -5.43 1.58 0.17
CA THR A 60 -5.54 0.54 1.19
C THR A 60 -4.21 -0.18 1.32
N ILE A 61 -3.72 -0.32 2.55
CA ILE A 61 -2.50 -1.07 2.90
C ILE A 61 -2.90 -2.20 3.85
N THR A 62 -2.46 -3.41 3.58
CA THR A 62 -2.75 -4.60 4.40
C THR A 62 -1.45 -5.29 4.79
N LEU A 63 -1.28 -5.59 6.07
CA LEU A 63 -0.16 -6.40 6.55
C LEU A 63 -0.58 -7.85 6.58
N ASN A 64 0.09 -8.67 5.79
CA ASN A 64 -0.26 -10.06 5.59
C ASN A 64 0.81 -10.99 6.19
N ARG A 65 0.32 -12.08 6.76
CA ARG A 65 1.10 -13.21 7.24
C ARG A 65 1.49 -14.05 6.05
N THR A 66 2.64 -14.72 6.10
CA THR A 66 3.08 -15.63 5.04
C THR A 66 3.96 -16.75 5.56
N ILE A 67 4.22 -17.73 4.69
CA ILE A 67 5.19 -18.78 4.95
C ILE A 67 6.59 -18.18 4.95
N ARG A 68 7.35 -18.42 6.02
CA ARG A 68 8.77 -18.08 6.04
C ARG A 68 9.51 -18.99 5.07
N VAL A 69 10.10 -18.41 4.03
CA VAL A 69 10.90 -19.17 3.06
C VAL A 69 12.23 -19.61 3.70
N PRO A 70 12.83 -20.73 3.26
CA PRO A 70 14.13 -21.15 3.76
C PRO A 70 15.18 -20.05 3.63
N ASP A 71 15.91 -19.80 4.71
CA ASP A 71 17.02 -18.85 4.73
C ASP A 71 18.32 -19.58 4.37
N ASN A 72 18.51 -19.78 3.07
CA ASN A 72 19.67 -20.41 2.48
C ASN A 72 20.10 -19.66 1.21
N LYS A 73 21.07 -20.19 0.47
CA LYS A 73 21.59 -19.55 -0.75
C LYS A 73 20.63 -19.55 -1.94
N ARG A 74 19.51 -20.30 -1.89
CA ARG A 74 18.57 -20.39 -3.01
C ARG A 74 17.52 -19.30 -2.93
N THR A 75 17.14 -18.79 -4.10
CA THR A 75 15.99 -17.91 -4.25
C THR A 75 14.72 -18.74 -4.35
N ASN A 76 13.68 -18.31 -3.64
CA ASN A 76 12.38 -18.95 -3.61
C ASN A 76 11.38 -18.15 -4.46
N GLY A 77 10.34 -18.81 -4.94
CA GLY A 77 9.14 -18.13 -5.44
C GLY A 77 8.38 -17.43 -4.29
N LEU A 78 7.37 -16.65 -4.65
CA LEU A 78 6.50 -15.93 -3.72
C LEU A 78 5.73 -16.93 -2.84
N PRO A 79 5.82 -16.81 -1.50
CA PRO A 79 5.05 -17.65 -0.59
C PRO A 79 3.58 -17.19 -0.52
N PRO A 80 2.62 -18.11 -0.28
CA PRO A 80 1.20 -17.75 -0.17
C PRO A 80 0.89 -16.93 1.08
N SER A 81 -0.07 -16.01 0.94
CA SER A 81 -0.70 -15.33 2.08
C SER A 81 -1.35 -16.31 3.05
N ARG A 82 -1.25 -16.02 4.34
CA ARG A 82 -1.84 -16.77 5.46
C ARG A 82 -2.78 -15.92 6.30
N GLY A 83 -3.39 -14.91 5.66
CA GLY A 83 -4.33 -13.98 6.29
C GLY A 83 -3.66 -12.70 6.78
N THR A 84 -4.46 -11.78 7.30
CA THR A 84 -4.01 -10.46 7.73
C THR A 84 -3.60 -10.46 9.20
N PHE A 85 -2.61 -9.65 9.57
CA PHE A 85 -2.36 -9.37 10.98
C PHE A 85 -3.50 -8.52 11.58
N PRO A 86 -3.92 -8.78 12.83
CA PRO A 86 -4.81 -7.88 13.52
C PRO A 86 -4.04 -6.62 13.93
N LEU A 87 -4.56 -5.45 13.56
CA LEU A 87 -3.98 -4.14 13.85
C LEU A 87 -4.77 -3.42 14.94
N PHE A 88 -4.06 -2.77 15.86
CA PHE A 88 -4.64 -2.03 16.98
C PHE A 88 -4.04 -0.65 17.07
N LYS A 89 -4.81 0.33 17.54
CA LYS A 89 -4.31 1.68 17.73
C LYS A 89 -3.65 1.79 19.08
N VAL A 90 -2.47 2.41 19.11
CA VAL A 90 -1.73 2.64 20.36
C VAL A 90 -2.59 3.43 21.36
N ARG A 91 -3.26 4.49 20.89
CA ARG A 91 -4.13 5.35 21.72
C ARG A 91 -5.29 4.65 22.42
N ASP A 92 -5.68 3.46 21.96
CA ASP A 92 -6.79 2.69 22.55
C ASP A 92 -6.33 1.90 23.80
N TYR A 93 -5.02 1.89 24.12
CA TYR A 93 -4.41 1.15 25.22
C TYR A 93 -3.53 2.04 26.14
N PRO A 94 -4.07 3.15 26.68
CA PRO A 94 -3.27 4.09 27.49
C PRO A 94 -2.76 3.44 28.78
N GLY A 95 -1.48 3.68 29.10
CA GLY A 95 -0.80 3.17 30.28
C GLY A 95 -0.53 1.66 30.24
N ARG A 96 -0.77 1.00 29.11
CA ARG A 96 -0.49 -0.44 28.91
C ARG A 96 0.67 -0.70 27.98
N LEU A 97 1.14 0.31 27.25
CA LEU A 97 2.27 0.22 26.35
C LEU A 97 3.47 0.99 26.92
N PRO A 98 4.70 0.66 26.52
CA PRO A 98 5.87 1.45 26.88
C PRO A 98 5.72 2.91 26.45
N HIS A 99 6.30 3.83 27.23
CA HIS A 99 6.20 5.27 26.96
C HIS A 99 6.71 5.64 25.55
N ASP A 100 7.74 4.97 25.03
CA ASP A 100 8.24 5.22 23.67
C ASP A 100 7.24 4.80 22.59
N VAL A 101 6.51 3.71 22.79
CA VAL A 101 5.43 3.25 21.90
C VAL A 101 4.26 4.23 21.95
N GLU A 102 3.83 4.61 23.15
CA GLU A 102 2.74 5.58 23.34
C GLU A 102 3.08 6.94 22.72
N TYR A 103 4.31 7.40 22.92
CA TYR A 103 4.82 8.64 22.35
C TYR A 103 4.87 8.62 20.82
N LYS A 104 5.29 7.49 20.21
CA LYS A 104 5.33 7.32 18.75
C LYS A 104 3.93 7.23 18.12
N GLY A 105 2.93 6.77 18.89
CA GLY A 105 1.55 6.62 18.43
C GLY A 105 1.41 5.62 17.27
N GLY A 106 0.33 5.76 16.51
CA GLY A 106 0.06 4.92 15.33
C GLY A 106 -0.58 3.58 15.70
N LEU A 107 -0.05 2.50 15.11
CA LEU A 107 -0.60 1.15 15.25
C LEU A 107 0.38 0.18 15.89
N PHE A 108 -0.13 -0.95 16.38
CA PHE A 108 0.68 -2.11 16.73
C PHE A 108 -0.02 -3.42 16.35
N PHE A 109 0.76 -4.49 16.21
CA PHE A 109 0.26 -5.83 15.87
C PHE A 109 1.19 -6.94 16.41
N PRO A 110 0.68 -8.16 16.61
CA PRO A 110 1.49 -9.28 17.09
C PRO A 110 2.23 -9.99 15.96
N MET A 111 3.45 -10.45 16.26
CA MET A 111 4.13 -11.48 15.47
C MET A 111 4.83 -12.48 16.40
N TYR A 112 4.97 -13.73 15.97
CA TYR A 112 5.89 -14.66 16.62
C TYR A 112 7.34 -14.35 16.19
N GLN A 113 8.29 -14.67 17.07
CA GLN A 113 9.69 -14.67 16.68
C GLN A 113 9.91 -15.62 15.49
N ARG A 114 10.63 -15.16 14.46
CA ARG A 114 10.84 -15.84 13.18
C ARG A 114 9.57 -16.03 12.33
N GLU A 115 8.48 -15.34 12.62
CA GLU A 115 7.35 -15.23 11.68
C GLU A 115 7.71 -14.29 10.53
N ALA A 116 7.18 -14.58 9.35
CA ALA A 116 7.37 -13.76 8.15
C ALA A 116 6.11 -12.99 7.77
N MET A 117 6.29 -11.83 7.13
CA MET A 117 5.21 -10.98 6.65
C MET A 117 5.47 -10.42 5.26
N TRP A 118 4.42 -9.92 4.64
CA TRP A 118 4.47 -9.10 3.43
C TRP A 118 3.42 -7.98 3.51
N ILE A 119 3.59 -6.95 2.68
CA ILE A 119 2.70 -5.79 2.64
C ILE A 119 1.98 -5.79 1.30
N GLU A 120 0.65 -5.68 1.35
CA GLU A 120 -0.22 -5.55 0.18
C GLU A 120 -0.69 -4.11 0.05
N PHE A 121 -0.77 -3.65 -1.20
CA PHE A 121 -1.21 -2.32 -1.59
C PHE A 121 -2.34 -2.41 -2.61
N SER A 122 -3.34 -1.55 -2.44
CA SER A 122 -4.39 -1.31 -3.44
C SER A 122 -4.71 0.17 -3.47
N ALA A 123 -4.64 0.79 -4.64
CA ALA A 123 -4.88 2.22 -4.79
C ALA A 123 -5.78 2.51 -6.00
N GLU A 124 -6.70 3.46 -5.83
CA GLU A 124 -7.56 3.97 -6.92
C GLU A 124 -6.90 5.14 -7.67
N MET A 125 -5.80 5.64 -7.13
CA MET A 125 -5.01 6.74 -7.69
C MET A 125 -3.51 6.59 -7.39
N PRO A 126 -2.61 7.36 -8.02
CA PRO A 126 -1.18 7.11 -7.85
C PRO A 126 -0.72 7.51 -6.47
N PHE A 127 0.18 6.74 -5.88
CA PHE A 127 0.89 7.11 -4.66
C PHE A 127 2.33 6.62 -4.76
N ALA A 128 3.27 7.39 -4.20
CA ALA A 128 4.58 6.90 -3.85
C ALA A 128 4.55 6.53 -2.36
N VAL A 129 4.87 5.27 -2.04
CA VAL A 129 4.87 4.78 -0.65
C VAL A 129 6.26 4.31 -0.26
N LYS A 130 6.85 4.95 0.74
CA LYS A 130 8.14 4.54 1.30
C LYS A 130 7.91 3.65 2.51
N ILE A 131 8.59 2.52 2.52
CA ILE A 131 8.56 1.56 3.64
C ILE A 131 9.91 1.61 4.34
N PHE A 132 9.89 1.86 5.64
CA PHE A 132 11.07 1.81 6.50
C PHE A 132 10.89 0.70 7.53
N VAL A 133 11.97 -0.04 7.80
CA VAL A 133 12.05 -1.06 8.84
C VAL A 133 13.09 -0.63 9.86
N GLY A 134 12.62 -0.23 11.05
CA GLY A 134 13.43 0.45 12.06
C GLY A 134 14.22 1.64 11.47
N GLY A 135 13.54 2.54 10.75
CA GLY A 135 14.16 3.73 10.16
C GLY A 135 15.05 3.49 8.94
N VAL A 136 15.29 2.24 8.50
CA VAL A 136 16.02 1.95 7.26
C VAL A 136 15.03 1.72 6.12
N ASN A 137 15.16 2.47 5.03
CA ASN A 137 14.29 2.32 3.87
C ASN A 137 14.48 0.94 3.22
N ALA A 138 13.40 0.17 3.07
CA ALA A 138 13.41 -1.21 2.61
C ALA A 138 13.84 -1.37 1.14
N ILE A 139 13.76 -0.31 0.33
CA ILE A 139 14.15 -0.34 -1.09
C ILE A 139 15.56 0.15 -1.29
N SER A 140 15.91 1.31 -0.76
CA SER A 140 17.23 1.94 -0.96
C SER A 140 18.28 1.50 0.05
N GLY A 141 17.88 0.97 1.21
CA GLY A 141 18.79 0.65 2.32
C GLY A 141 19.34 1.89 3.04
N PHE A 142 18.80 3.08 2.76
CA PHE A 142 19.24 4.32 3.38
C PHE A 142 18.45 4.68 4.64
N PRO A 143 19.09 5.34 5.60
CA PRO A 143 18.41 5.94 6.74
C PRO A 143 17.26 6.87 6.35
N VAL A 144 16.20 6.86 7.17
CA VAL A 144 15.06 7.79 7.08
C VAL A 144 15.50 9.25 7.21
N LEU A 145 16.49 9.51 8.08
CA LEU A 145 17.14 10.82 8.20
C LEU A 145 18.34 10.87 7.26
N GLU A 146 18.26 11.77 6.27
CA GLU A 146 19.35 12.00 5.35
C GLU A 146 20.58 12.58 6.06
N ASN A 147 21.76 12.07 5.71
CA ASN A 147 23.06 12.54 6.19
C ASN A 147 24.04 12.71 5.02
N ASP A 148 25.19 13.36 5.27
CA ASP A 148 26.21 13.63 4.23
C ASP A 148 26.65 12.39 3.46
N ARG A 149 26.87 11.26 4.18
CA ARG A 149 27.28 10.00 3.55
C ARG A 149 26.21 9.49 2.57
N THR A 150 24.94 9.62 2.95
CA THR A 150 23.79 9.21 2.14
C THR A 150 23.65 10.13 0.92
N ARG A 151 23.79 11.45 1.09
CA ARG A 151 23.79 12.43 -0.01
C ARG A 151 24.88 12.16 -1.03
N ASP A 152 26.12 11.96 -0.57
CA ASP A 152 27.26 11.69 -1.44
C ASP A 152 27.10 10.37 -2.20
N LYS A 153 26.49 9.37 -1.57
CA LYS A 153 26.21 8.09 -2.22
C LYS A 153 25.13 8.22 -3.30
N ARG A 154 24.02 8.90 -3.01
CA ARG A 154 22.98 9.22 -4.00
C ARG A 154 23.56 9.99 -5.19
N ARG A 155 24.40 10.99 -4.94
CA ARG A 155 25.09 11.75 -6.00
C ARG A 155 25.95 10.85 -6.88
N ARG A 156 26.72 9.93 -6.30
CA ARG A 156 27.53 8.95 -7.05
C ARG A 156 26.68 7.98 -7.85
N MET A 157 25.56 7.51 -7.30
CA MET A 157 24.61 6.64 -8.01
C MET A 157 24.02 7.34 -9.23
N LEU A 158 23.56 8.58 -9.08
CA LEU A 158 23.07 9.40 -10.18
C LEU A 158 24.13 9.61 -11.26
N ALA A 159 25.37 9.95 -10.87
CA ALA A 159 26.49 10.13 -11.81
C ALA A 159 26.82 8.84 -12.60
N GLN A 160 26.47 7.67 -12.05
CA GLN A 160 26.62 6.36 -12.70
C GLN A 160 25.36 5.92 -13.48
N GLY A 161 24.33 6.77 -13.57
CA GLY A 161 23.06 6.42 -14.21
C GLY A 161 22.25 5.35 -13.46
N LYS A 162 22.53 5.13 -12.17
CA LYS A 162 21.77 4.19 -11.33
C LYS A 162 20.52 4.86 -10.76
N SER A 163 19.45 4.08 -10.62
CA SER A 163 18.23 4.56 -9.95
C SER A 163 18.49 4.88 -8.48
N ILE A 164 17.85 5.94 -7.99
CA ILE A 164 17.82 6.33 -6.57
C ILE A 164 16.43 6.17 -5.95
N GLN A 165 15.50 5.49 -6.65
CA GLN A 165 14.14 5.25 -6.18
C GLN A 165 14.14 4.52 -4.83
N ASP A 166 13.36 5.03 -3.89
CA ASP A 166 13.27 4.54 -2.50
C ASP A 166 11.82 4.27 -2.05
N TYR A 167 10.89 4.16 -2.99
CA TYR A 167 9.45 3.91 -2.77
C TYR A 167 8.91 2.86 -3.74
N VAL A 168 7.78 2.25 -3.35
CA VAL A 168 6.91 1.54 -4.29
C VAL A 168 5.98 2.56 -4.95
N VAL A 169 5.79 2.42 -6.26
CA VAL A 169 4.84 3.23 -7.03
C VAL A 169 3.52 2.46 -7.16
N LEU A 170 2.43 3.07 -6.71
CA LEU A 170 1.10 2.49 -6.73
C LEU A 170 0.27 3.15 -7.82
N PRO A 171 -0.67 2.41 -8.44
CA PRO A 171 -1.06 1.01 -8.20
C PRO A 171 -0.16 -0.07 -8.83
N GLU A 172 0.93 0.30 -9.50
CA GLU A 172 1.73 -0.60 -10.35
C GLU A 172 2.50 -1.66 -9.56
N GLN A 173 2.85 -1.37 -8.31
CA GLN A 173 3.48 -2.32 -7.39
C GLN A 173 2.54 -2.72 -6.24
N PRO A 174 1.70 -3.75 -6.42
CA PRO A 174 0.66 -4.09 -5.44
C PRO A 174 1.18 -4.79 -4.18
N TRP A 175 2.48 -5.10 -4.06
CA TRP A 175 3.02 -5.70 -2.85
C TRP A 175 4.54 -5.57 -2.67
N LEU A 176 5.01 -5.85 -1.44
CA LEU A 176 6.43 -5.94 -1.05
C LEU A 176 6.64 -7.02 0.04
N ASP A 177 7.56 -7.97 -0.17
CA ASP A 177 7.80 -9.09 0.74
C ASP A 177 9.02 -8.91 1.64
N GLY A 178 9.89 -7.95 1.34
CA GLY A 178 11.19 -7.85 2.01
C GLY A 178 12.01 -6.63 1.65
N VAL A 179 13.26 -6.62 2.14
CA VAL A 179 14.26 -5.61 1.78
C VAL A 179 14.93 -5.95 0.45
N VAL A 180 15.13 -4.94 -0.40
CA VAL A 180 15.61 -5.09 -1.79
C VAL A 180 17.13 -5.27 -1.83
N SER A 181 17.58 -6.43 -1.36
CA SER A 181 19.00 -6.73 -1.20
C SER A 181 19.76 -6.93 -2.51
N ARG A 182 19.08 -7.33 -3.59
CA ARG A 182 19.66 -7.62 -4.91
C ARG A 182 18.70 -7.19 -6.00
N ASN A 183 19.21 -6.88 -7.19
CA ASN A 183 18.36 -6.55 -8.33
C ASN A 183 17.53 -7.79 -8.72
N GLY A 184 16.20 -7.67 -8.67
CA GLY A 184 15.26 -8.76 -8.92
C GLY A 184 15.05 -9.74 -7.76
N SER A 185 15.55 -9.44 -6.55
CA SER A 185 15.27 -10.26 -5.37
C SER A 185 15.23 -9.47 -4.08
N VAL A 186 14.32 -9.86 -3.19
CA VAL A 186 14.22 -9.33 -1.83
C VAL A 186 14.65 -10.38 -0.81
N ARG A 187 15.05 -9.92 0.39
CA ARG A 187 15.15 -10.76 1.58
C ARG A 187 13.91 -10.57 2.43
N GLN A 188 13.15 -11.64 2.63
CA GLN A 188 11.84 -11.63 3.28
C GLN A 188 11.87 -10.92 4.64
N PHE A 189 10.83 -10.15 4.97
CA PHE A 189 10.67 -9.59 6.31
C PHE A 189 10.43 -10.70 7.34
N VAL A 190 11.34 -10.83 8.30
CA VAL A 190 11.25 -11.83 9.38
C VAL A 190 11.38 -11.16 10.74
N ALA A 191 10.45 -11.43 11.65
CA ALA A 191 10.46 -10.85 12.98
C ALA A 191 11.59 -11.42 13.86
N GLN A 192 12.30 -10.54 14.56
CA GLN A 192 13.33 -10.87 15.55
C GLN A 192 13.18 -10.00 16.80
N PRO A 193 13.64 -10.45 17.98
CA PRO A 193 13.55 -9.66 19.19
C PRO A 193 14.29 -8.34 19.02
N GLN A 194 13.67 -7.23 19.42
CA GLN A 194 14.35 -5.95 19.41
C GLN A 194 15.55 -5.98 20.38
N GLY A 195 16.65 -5.33 20.00
CA GLY A 195 17.92 -5.32 20.75
C GLY A 195 18.75 -6.59 20.59
N SER A 196 18.26 -7.58 19.83
CA SER A 196 19.04 -8.80 19.55
C SER A 196 20.17 -8.58 18.55
N GLY A 197 20.16 -7.45 17.82
CA GLY A 197 21.13 -7.11 16.79
C GLY A 197 20.84 -7.71 15.41
N PHE A 198 19.75 -8.47 15.26
CA PHE A 198 19.37 -9.08 13.98
C PHE A 198 18.60 -8.14 13.05
N ALA A 199 17.88 -7.17 13.61
CA ALA A 199 17.06 -6.25 12.83
C ALA A 199 17.90 -5.52 11.77
N VAL A 200 17.29 -5.18 10.63
CA VAL A 200 17.95 -4.40 9.57
C VAL A 200 18.50 -3.09 10.14
N GLU A 201 17.73 -2.45 11.03
CA GLU A 201 18.12 -1.26 11.79
C GLU A 201 19.46 -1.45 12.51
N ALA A 202 19.59 -2.53 13.31
CA ALA A 202 20.80 -2.79 14.09
C ALA A 202 22.04 -2.94 13.21
N GLN A 203 21.89 -3.59 12.06
CA GLN A 203 22.99 -3.87 11.15
C GLN A 203 23.44 -2.61 10.39
N VAL A 204 22.54 -1.64 10.19
CA VAL A 204 22.84 -0.40 9.46
C VAL A 204 23.27 0.73 10.39
N TYR A 205 22.63 0.87 11.55
CA TYR A 205 22.92 1.95 12.51
C TYR A 205 23.87 1.53 13.64
N GLY A 206 24.03 0.23 13.89
CA GLY A 206 24.74 -0.30 15.07
C GLY A 206 23.91 -0.31 16.36
N GLU A 207 22.68 0.20 16.33
CA GLU A 207 21.76 0.26 17.46
C GLU A 207 20.30 0.17 16.99
N GLU A 208 19.37 -0.15 17.90
CA GLU A 208 17.93 -0.27 17.61
C GLU A 208 17.13 0.72 18.47
N ARG A 209 16.80 1.90 17.91
CA ARG A 209 16.09 3.00 18.62
C ARG A 209 14.70 3.27 18.06
N VAL A 210 14.54 3.09 16.76
CA VAL A 210 13.29 3.35 16.04
C VAL A 210 12.35 2.16 16.21
N GLY A 211 12.81 0.94 15.91
CA GLY A 211 11.99 -0.27 15.95
C GLY A 211 10.81 -0.24 14.96
N GLY A 212 10.08 -1.35 14.87
CA GLY A 212 8.85 -1.43 14.08
C GLY A 212 8.99 -1.11 12.58
N ILE A 213 7.89 -0.65 11.99
CA ILE A 213 7.76 -0.25 10.58
C ILE A 213 7.28 1.19 10.52
N GLN A 214 7.84 1.99 9.62
CA GLN A 214 7.31 3.32 9.30
C GLN A 214 6.89 3.34 7.84
N ILE A 215 5.69 3.85 7.57
CA ILE A 215 5.14 3.96 6.22
C ILE A 215 4.92 5.44 5.93
N GLU A 216 5.67 5.98 4.98
CA GLU A 216 5.44 7.32 4.45
C GLU A 216 4.59 7.24 3.19
N ILE A 217 3.43 7.90 3.20
CA ILE A 217 2.48 7.95 2.10
C ILE A 217 2.62 9.31 1.43
N VAL A 218 3.09 9.33 0.19
CA VAL A 218 3.29 10.55 -0.61
C VAL A 218 2.21 10.60 -1.69
N PRO A 219 1.27 11.56 -1.61
CA PRO A 219 0.25 11.73 -2.62
C PRO A 219 0.83 12.38 -3.89
N PRO A 220 0.11 12.34 -5.02
CA PRO A 220 0.53 13.07 -6.21
C PRO A 220 0.20 14.56 -6.05
N VAL A 221 0.97 15.41 -6.72
CA VAL A 221 0.70 16.85 -6.76
C VAL A 221 -0.65 17.12 -7.45
N ARG A 222 -1.53 17.86 -6.76
CA ARG A 222 -2.82 18.30 -7.30
C ARG A 222 -2.65 19.59 -8.12
N ASN A 223 -2.17 19.43 -9.35
CA ASN A 223 -2.05 20.55 -10.28
C ASN A 223 -3.30 20.66 -11.17
N THR A 224 -4.21 21.55 -10.81
CA THR A 224 -5.31 21.93 -11.72
C THR A 224 -4.71 22.60 -12.96
N PRO A 225 -4.90 22.05 -14.17
CA PRO A 225 -4.32 22.60 -15.38
C PRO A 225 -4.94 23.97 -15.68
N GLN A 226 -4.13 24.99 -15.95
CA GLN A 226 -4.63 26.33 -16.28
C GLN A 226 -5.43 26.33 -17.59
N ARG A 227 -5.03 25.50 -18.56
CA ARG A 227 -5.68 25.37 -19.87
C ARG A 227 -5.55 23.95 -20.42
N PHE A 228 -6.53 23.51 -21.19
CA PHE A 228 -6.48 22.24 -21.93
C PHE A 228 -7.42 22.26 -23.14
N ASN A 229 -7.17 21.37 -24.10
CA ASN A 229 -8.05 21.17 -25.24
C ASN A 229 -9.27 20.35 -24.83
N VAL A 230 -10.43 20.68 -25.38
CA VAL A 230 -11.65 19.87 -25.28
C VAL A 230 -12.01 19.40 -26.66
N ARG A 231 -11.92 18.09 -26.86
CA ARG A 231 -12.32 17.41 -28.10
C ARG A 231 -13.75 16.94 -27.96
N PHE A 232 -14.66 17.61 -28.65
CA PHE A 232 -16.06 17.23 -28.78
C PHE A 232 -16.24 16.25 -29.94
N GLU A 233 -16.85 15.10 -29.67
CA GLU A 233 -17.17 14.07 -30.66
C GLU A 233 -18.67 13.76 -30.62
N ASP A 234 -19.38 14.10 -31.69
CA ASP A 234 -20.83 13.97 -31.82
C ASP A 234 -21.19 13.60 -33.26
N ASP A 235 -21.84 12.44 -33.47
CA ASP A 235 -22.32 11.94 -34.77
C ASP A 235 -21.36 12.18 -35.95
N GLY A 236 -20.10 11.77 -35.80
CA GLY A 236 -19.06 11.89 -36.83
C GLY A 236 -18.39 13.28 -36.94
N ARG A 237 -18.93 14.31 -36.29
CA ARG A 237 -18.29 15.62 -36.17
C ARG A 237 -17.26 15.60 -35.03
N ARG A 238 -16.07 16.13 -35.32
CA ARG A 238 -14.98 16.32 -34.36
C ARG A 238 -14.58 17.79 -34.32
N VAL A 239 -14.80 18.43 -33.18
CA VAL A 239 -14.41 19.82 -32.96
C VAL A 239 -13.52 19.89 -31.74
N THR A 240 -12.37 20.56 -31.83
CA THR A 240 -11.50 20.79 -30.69
C THR A 240 -11.44 22.28 -30.38
N ARG A 241 -11.65 22.66 -29.12
CA ARG A 241 -11.48 24.04 -28.64
C ARG A 241 -10.61 24.06 -27.40
N VAL A 242 -9.86 25.14 -27.20
CA VAL A 242 -9.11 25.35 -25.96
C VAL A 242 -10.07 25.87 -24.89
N LEU A 243 -10.00 25.27 -23.70
CA LEU A 243 -10.62 25.80 -22.49
C LEU A 243 -9.51 26.36 -21.60
N ASP A 244 -9.53 27.67 -21.38
CA ASP A 244 -8.73 28.35 -20.37
C ASP A 244 -9.57 28.54 -19.12
N LEU A 245 -9.14 28.00 -17.98
CA LEU A 245 -9.96 28.00 -16.77
C LEU A 245 -10.14 29.40 -16.21
N ALA A 246 -9.05 30.16 -16.07
CA ALA A 246 -9.08 31.48 -15.45
C ALA A 246 -9.92 32.47 -16.27
N GLN A 247 -9.81 32.44 -17.60
CA GLN A 247 -10.63 33.28 -18.48
C GLN A 247 -12.13 32.97 -18.42
N ASN A 248 -12.49 31.77 -17.98
CA ASN A 248 -13.89 31.35 -17.80
C ASN A 248 -14.35 31.42 -16.33
N GLY A 249 -13.57 32.07 -15.45
CA GLY A 249 -13.89 32.19 -14.02
C GLY A 249 -13.83 30.87 -13.26
N LEU A 250 -13.11 29.88 -13.80
CA LEU A 250 -12.91 28.57 -13.18
C LEU A 250 -11.57 28.53 -12.45
N GLY A 251 -11.54 27.84 -11.31
CA GLY A 251 -10.33 27.60 -10.53
C GLY A 251 -10.40 26.28 -9.76
N PRO A 252 -9.43 25.99 -8.88
CA PRO A 252 -9.38 24.72 -8.14
C PRO A 252 -10.63 24.42 -7.31
N ASN A 253 -11.36 25.45 -6.84
CA ASN A 253 -12.59 25.30 -6.08
C ASN A 253 -13.85 25.15 -6.95
N SER A 254 -13.76 25.38 -8.25
CA SER A 254 -14.87 25.17 -9.19
C SER A 254 -15.14 23.69 -9.39
N THR A 255 -16.38 23.36 -9.68
CA THR A 255 -16.84 21.98 -9.87
C THR A 255 -16.85 21.59 -11.34
N TRP A 256 -16.91 20.27 -11.62
CA TRP A 256 -17.16 19.81 -12.99
C TRP A 256 -18.51 20.23 -13.54
N ARG A 257 -19.50 20.53 -12.70
CA ARG A 257 -20.76 21.15 -13.15
C ARG A 257 -20.53 22.55 -13.72
N ASP A 258 -19.67 23.35 -13.11
CA ASP A 258 -19.30 24.68 -13.61
C ASP A 258 -18.59 24.56 -14.96
N VAL A 259 -17.65 23.62 -15.07
CA VAL A 259 -16.96 23.29 -16.33
C VAL A 259 -17.96 22.89 -17.41
N LYS A 260 -18.87 21.96 -17.12
CA LYS A 260 -19.93 21.54 -18.07
C LYS A 260 -20.80 22.72 -18.51
N GLY A 261 -21.08 23.67 -17.62
CA GLY A 261 -21.78 24.91 -17.96
C GLY A 261 -21.02 25.77 -18.99
N VAL A 262 -19.70 25.86 -18.88
CA VAL A 262 -18.84 26.51 -19.89
C VAL A 262 -18.83 25.71 -21.19
N LEU A 263 -18.72 24.37 -21.12
CA LEU A 263 -18.74 23.50 -22.30
C LEU A 263 -20.07 23.57 -23.06
N GLN A 264 -21.19 23.76 -22.36
CA GLN A 264 -22.49 23.99 -22.99
C GLN A 264 -22.48 25.24 -23.87
N LYS A 265 -21.86 26.33 -23.40
CA LYS A 265 -21.72 27.57 -24.18
C LYS A 265 -20.77 27.39 -25.36
N LEU A 266 -19.69 26.63 -25.18
CA LEU A 266 -18.66 26.42 -26.22
C LEU A 266 -19.08 25.45 -27.33
N PHE A 267 -19.84 24.40 -27.00
CA PHE A 267 -20.16 23.30 -27.92
C PHE A 267 -21.66 23.12 -28.17
N HIS A 268 -22.52 23.92 -27.54
CA HIS A 268 -23.98 23.81 -27.62
C HIS A 268 -24.48 22.41 -27.24
N ALA A 269 -23.81 21.77 -26.27
CA ALA A 269 -24.20 20.47 -25.71
C ALA A 269 -24.85 20.68 -24.32
N PRO A 270 -26.13 20.33 -24.12
CA PRO A 270 -26.78 20.46 -22.81
C PRO A 270 -25.99 19.72 -21.72
N VAL A 271 -25.84 20.32 -20.53
CA VAL A 271 -25.06 19.71 -19.41
C VAL A 271 -25.47 18.27 -19.12
N ALA A 272 -26.76 17.96 -19.18
CA ALA A 272 -27.31 16.62 -18.93
C ALA A 272 -26.83 15.57 -19.93
N ASP A 273 -26.47 15.97 -21.15
CA ASP A 273 -26.04 15.07 -22.22
C ASP A 273 -24.51 14.95 -22.29
N GLN A 274 -23.77 15.71 -21.48
CA GLN A 274 -22.31 15.76 -21.51
C GLN A 274 -21.68 14.57 -20.77
N ALA A 275 -21.01 13.69 -21.52
CA ALA A 275 -20.11 12.69 -20.96
C ALA A 275 -18.64 13.08 -21.18
N LEU A 276 -17.93 13.30 -20.08
CA LEU A 276 -16.51 13.65 -20.05
C LEU A 276 -15.64 12.41 -19.84
N SER A 277 -14.49 12.38 -20.50
CA SER A 277 -13.50 11.31 -20.33
C SER A 277 -12.12 11.78 -20.77
N LEU A 278 -11.07 11.10 -20.31
CA LEU A 278 -9.74 11.27 -20.91
C LEU A 278 -9.72 10.66 -22.33
N PRO A 279 -8.96 11.24 -23.28
CA PRO A 279 -8.84 10.70 -24.63
C PRO A 279 -8.23 9.30 -24.63
N LYS A 280 -8.79 8.40 -25.43
CA LYS A 280 -8.11 7.16 -25.81
C LYS A 280 -6.92 7.52 -26.68
N LYS A 281 -5.69 7.23 -26.27
CA LYS A 281 -4.53 7.26 -27.18
C LYS A 281 -4.62 6.03 -28.09
N SER A 282 -4.66 6.24 -29.40
CA SER A 282 -4.48 5.17 -30.38
C SER A 282 -3.00 4.85 -30.52
N GLY A 283 -2.62 3.57 -30.43
CA GLY A 283 -1.24 3.10 -30.66
C GLY A 283 -0.45 2.73 -29.41
N ASP A 284 -1.07 2.74 -28.23
CA ASP A 284 -0.39 2.54 -26.94
C ASP A 284 -0.83 1.24 -26.25
N LYS A 285 -1.28 0.21 -26.99
CA LYS A 285 -1.51 -1.08 -26.33
C LYS A 285 -0.14 -1.70 -26.00
N GLY A 286 0.09 -2.06 -24.74
CA GLY A 286 1.35 -2.66 -24.26
C GLY A 286 2.36 -1.76 -23.52
N SER A 287 2.23 -0.42 -23.53
CA SER A 287 3.08 0.53 -22.76
C SER A 287 2.70 0.80 -21.27
N PRO A 288 3.64 1.07 -20.36
CA PRO A 288 3.33 1.44 -18.96
C PRO A 288 2.31 2.59 -18.80
N ALA A 289 2.29 3.55 -19.75
CA ALA A 289 1.39 4.69 -19.75
C ALA A 289 -0.09 4.37 -20.07
N TRP A 290 -0.41 3.26 -20.75
CA TRP A 290 -1.81 2.87 -20.96
C TRP A 290 -2.42 2.17 -19.75
N HIS A 291 -1.62 1.44 -18.97
CA HIS A 291 -2.03 0.81 -17.71
C HIS A 291 -2.48 1.85 -16.71
N LEU A 292 -1.64 2.87 -16.53
CA LEU A 292 -1.91 4.09 -15.77
C LEU A 292 -3.32 4.62 -16.02
N ARG A 293 -3.71 4.77 -17.30
CA ARG A 293 -4.99 5.40 -17.68
C ARG A 293 -6.21 4.52 -17.46
N ARG A 294 -6.04 3.19 -17.35
CA ARG A 294 -7.15 2.25 -17.17
C ARG A 294 -7.53 2.11 -15.69
N GLN A 295 -6.57 2.29 -14.79
CA GLN A 295 -6.77 2.16 -13.34
C GLN A 295 -7.19 3.49 -12.68
N LEU A 296 -6.76 4.64 -13.25
CA LEU A 296 -7.13 5.96 -12.73
C LEU A 296 -8.52 6.40 -13.19
N ARG A 297 -9.51 6.24 -12.32
CA ARG A 297 -10.83 6.87 -12.51
C ARG A 297 -10.73 8.35 -12.20
N THR A 298 -10.54 9.17 -13.23
CA THR A 298 -10.76 10.62 -13.12
C THR A 298 -12.24 10.86 -12.88
N ASP A 299 -12.60 11.36 -11.70
CA ASP A 299 -14.00 11.66 -11.37
C ASP A 299 -14.43 13.00 -11.99
N PHE A 300 -15.31 12.92 -12.98
CA PHE A 300 -15.94 14.06 -13.65
C PHE A 300 -17.38 14.30 -13.13
N GLY A 301 -17.70 13.80 -11.94
CA GLY A 301 -18.98 14.00 -11.27
C GLY A 301 -19.26 15.48 -11.00
N ASP A 302 -20.53 15.89 -11.14
CA ASP A 302 -20.93 17.30 -11.09
C ASP A 302 -20.50 18.03 -9.80
N GLY A 303 -20.43 17.33 -8.66
CA GLY A 303 -20.01 17.92 -7.38
C GLY A 303 -18.51 17.94 -7.14
N THR A 304 -17.72 17.29 -8.00
CA THR A 304 -16.28 17.11 -7.80
C THR A 304 -15.53 18.37 -8.20
N ARG A 305 -14.65 18.87 -7.32
CA ARG A 305 -13.87 20.09 -7.56
C ARG A 305 -12.69 19.80 -8.47
N LEU A 306 -12.32 20.76 -9.31
CA LEU A 306 -11.16 20.65 -10.19
C LEU A 306 -9.86 20.40 -9.43
N GLY A 307 -9.69 21.03 -8.27
CA GLY A 307 -8.53 20.83 -7.39
C GLY A 307 -8.48 19.46 -6.72
N ASP A 308 -9.57 18.70 -6.72
CA ASP A 308 -9.59 17.33 -6.17
C ASP A 308 -9.23 16.25 -7.19
N VAL A 309 -9.15 16.63 -8.46
CA VAL A 309 -8.90 15.69 -9.55
C VAL A 309 -7.41 15.53 -9.80
N PHE A 310 -6.95 14.27 -9.85
CA PHE A 310 -5.63 13.95 -10.38
C PHE A 310 -5.64 14.05 -11.91
N PHE A 311 -4.84 14.98 -12.43
CA PHE A 311 -4.56 15.09 -13.85
C PHE A 311 -3.22 14.40 -14.14
N PRO A 312 -3.17 13.40 -15.03
CA PRO A 312 -1.93 12.68 -15.31
C PRO A 312 -0.87 13.62 -15.94
N PRO A 313 0.43 13.33 -15.78
CA PRO A 313 1.48 14.09 -16.45
C PRO A 313 1.24 14.20 -17.96
N GLY A 314 1.45 15.41 -18.50
CA GLY A 314 1.19 15.70 -19.91
C GLY A 314 -0.30 15.73 -20.29
N PHE A 315 -1.22 15.79 -19.32
CA PHE A 315 -2.63 16.06 -19.59
C PHE A 315 -2.78 17.36 -20.38
N SER A 316 -3.41 17.25 -21.54
CA SER A 316 -3.58 18.37 -22.47
C SER A 316 -4.91 18.36 -23.18
N THR A 317 -5.66 17.27 -23.12
CA THR A 317 -6.91 17.12 -23.86
C THR A 317 -7.93 16.36 -23.02
N LEU A 318 -9.14 16.89 -22.94
CA LEU A 318 -10.35 16.27 -22.41
C LEU A 318 -11.26 15.87 -23.58
N ARG A 319 -11.94 14.74 -23.48
CA ARG A 319 -12.92 14.31 -24.47
C ARG A 319 -14.33 14.54 -23.94
N LEU A 320 -15.16 15.18 -24.76
CA LEU A 320 -16.58 15.40 -24.52
C LEU A 320 -17.38 14.61 -25.58
N ARG A 321 -18.39 13.84 -25.15
CA ARG A 321 -19.39 13.23 -26.03
C ARG A 321 -20.78 13.62 -25.61
N ARG A 322 -21.70 13.61 -26.56
CA ARG A 322 -23.14 13.69 -26.27
C ARG A 322 -23.67 12.28 -26.03
N VAL A 323 -24.42 12.09 -24.94
CA VAL A 323 -25.15 10.85 -24.66
C VAL A 323 -26.63 11.16 -24.80
N HIS A 324 -27.28 10.58 -25.81
CA HIS A 324 -28.73 10.71 -25.94
C HIS A 324 -29.40 9.81 -24.91
N GLN A 325 -30.11 10.40 -23.95
CA GLN A 325 -31.04 9.63 -23.12
C GLN A 325 -32.16 9.09 -24.01
N GLN A 326 -32.14 7.80 -24.33
CA GLN A 326 -33.32 7.13 -24.85
C GLN A 326 -34.43 7.23 -23.81
N HIS A 327 -35.41 8.10 -24.04
CA HIS A 327 -36.71 8.02 -23.39
C HIS A 327 -37.45 6.80 -23.95
N GLY A 328 -37.21 5.63 -23.37
CA GLY A 328 -37.75 4.38 -23.89
C GLY A 328 -37.33 3.17 -23.07
N GLY A 329 -37.67 3.14 -21.79
CA GLY A 329 -37.49 1.98 -20.94
C GLY A 329 -37.88 2.35 -19.53
N MET A 330 -38.93 1.70 -19.03
CA MET A 330 -39.40 1.82 -17.64
C MET A 330 -38.21 2.01 -16.70
N ALA A 331 -38.26 3.07 -15.88
CA ALA A 331 -37.53 3.09 -14.66
C ALA A 331 -37.96 1.85 -13.86
N LEU A 332 -37.18 0.77 -13.94
CA LEU A 332 -37.04 -0.11 -12.80
C LEU A 332 -36.45 0.80 -11.73
N ALA A 333 -37.34 1.37 -10.92
CA ALA A 333 -36.99 1.77 -9.58
C ALA A 333 -36.20 0.59 -9.03
N LYS A 334 -34.88 0.76 -8.88
CA LYS A 334 -34.15 -0.03 -7.91
C LYS A 334 -34.86 0.30 -6.60
N MET A 335 -35.79 -0.57 -6.20
CA MET A 335 -36.09 -0.77 -4.80
C MET A 335 -34.72 -0.83 -4.15
N ALA A 336 -34.39 0.19 -3.38
CA ALA A 336 -33.54 -0.02 -2.25
C ALA A 336 -34.17 -1.21 -1.54
N ILE A 337 -33.52 -2.37 -1.63
CA ILE A 337 -33.67 -3.35 -0.57
C ILE A 337 -33.07 -2.62 0.62
N VAL A 338 -33.94 -1.91 1.33
CA VAL A 338 -33.80 -1.70 2.76
C VAL A 338 -33.63 -3.11 3.29
N MET A 339 -32.38 -3.47 3.54
CA MET A 339 -32.11 -4.55 4.48
C MET A 339 -32.78 -4.09 5.77
N PRO A 340 -33.70 -4.87 6.36
CA PRO A 340 -34.17 -4.55 7.69
C PRO A 340 -32.94 -4.46 8.61
N ASP A 341 -32.91 -3.40 9.40
CA ASP A 341 -32.09 -3.36 10.60
C ASP A 341 -32.55 -4.52 11.49
N ASP A 342 -31.90 -5.68 11.36
CA ASP A 342 -31.94 -6.68 12.42
C ASP A 342 -31.09 -6.15 13.57
N HIS A 343 -31.75 -5.33 14.38
CA HIS A 343 -31.45 -5.18 15.79
C HIS A 343 -31.55 -6.56 16.45
N ALA A 344 -30.47 -7.34 16.37
CA ALA A 344 -30.16 -8.32 17.38
C ALA A 344 -29.17 -7.66 18.34
N ALA A 345 -29.73 -7.06 19.39
CA ALA A 345 -29.01 -6.86 20.63
C ALA A 345 -28.43 -8.22 21.04
N ASN A 346 -27.10 -8.32 21.08
CA ASN A 346 -26.46 -9.33 21.91
C ASN A 346 -25.65 -8.58 22.95
N ASP A 347 -26.10 -8.76 24.18
CA ASP A 347 -25.50 -8.31 25.42
C ASP A 347 -24.01 -8.54 25.41
N LEU A 348 -23.24 -7.45 25.30
CA LEU A 348 -21.96 -7.41 25.96
C LEU A 348 -22.28 -7.29 27.45
N GLN A 349 -22.17 -8.41 28.16
CA GLN A 349 -21.96 -8.41 29.60
C GLN A 349 -20.78 -7.49 29.91
N GLN A 350 -21.11 -6.27 30.31
CA GLN A 350 -20.20 -5.42 31.04
C GLN A 350 -20.02 -6.09 32.41
N SER A 351 -18.92 -6.84 32.56
CA SER A 351 -18.39 -7.04 33.90
C SER A 351 -17.76 -5.72 34.33
N SER A 352 -18.58 -4.87 34.97
CA SER A 352 -18.07 -3.85 35.85
C SER A 352 -17.36 -4.55 37.00
N ASN A 353 -16.04 -4.61 36.95
CA ASN A 353 -15.24 -4.69 38.16
C ASN A 353 -14.27 -3.52 38.14
N GLY A 354 -14.72 -2.43 38.76
CA GLY A 354 -13.84 -1.48 39.40
C GLY A 354 -13.06 -2.22 40.48
N GLY A 355 -11.75 -2.24 40.30
CA GLY A 355 -10.78 -2.78 41.23
C GLY A 355 -9.44 -2.26 40.79
N GLY A 356 -9.13 -1.02 41.20
CA GLY A 356 -7.82 -0.43 41.01
C GLY A 356 -6.76 -1.34 41.62
N SER A 357 -6.06 -2.06 40.76
CA SER A 357 -4.74 -2.56 41.08
C SER A 357 -3.79 -1.77 40.21
N SER A 358 -2.97 -0.95 40.87
CA SER A 358 -1.75 -0.36 40.33
C SER A 358 -0.76 -1.50 40.05
N ALA A 359 -1.09 -2.38 39.09
CA ALA A 359 -0.12 -3.28 38.50
C ALA A 359 0.76 -2.43 37.59
N ALA A 360 2.07 -2.54 37.76
CA ALA A 360 3.01 -1.92 36.84
C ALA A 360 2.64 -2.33 35.39
N PRO A 361 2.78 -1.42 34.41
CA PRO A 361 2.53 -1.78 33.01
C PRO A 361 3.31 -3.05 32.66
N PRO A 362 2.71 -3.97 31.87
CA PRO A 362 3.39 -5.20 31.51
C PRO A 362 4.73 -4.86 30.84
N MET A 363 5.79 -5.63 31.14
CA MET A 363 7.03 -5.51 30.37
C MET A 363 6.73 -5.95 28.94
N VAL A 364 6.68 -4.99 28.02
CA VAL A 364 6.38 -5.24 26.62
C VAL A 364 7.68 -5.46 25.86
N GLN A 365 7.83 -6.64 25.28
CA GLN A 365 8.91 -6.97 24.37
C GLN A 365 8.47 -6.67 22.92
N GLN A 366 9.22 -5.75 22.31
CA GLN A 366 9.04 -5.36 20.92
C GLN A 366 9.87 -6.27 20.00
N LEU A 367 9.42 -6.40 18.76
CA LEU A 367 10.14 -7.09 17.69
C LEU A 367 10.55 -6.08 16.60
N GLY A 368 11.66 -6.36 15.93
CA GLY A 368 12.11 -5.69 14.72
C GLY A 368 12.05 -6.63 13.51
N LEU A 369 12.15 -6.07 12.31
CA LEU A 369 12.26 -6.86 11.09
C LEU A 369 13.72 -7.04 10.68
N ALA A 370 14.11 -8.29 10.52
CA ALA A 370 15.38 -8.74 9.99
C ALA A 370 15.24 -9.20 8.54
N ALA A 371 16.37 -9.31 7.85
CA ALA A 371 16.44 -9.86 6.50
C ALA A 371 16.41 -11.41 6.55
N GLY A 372 15.41 -12.02 5.93
CA GLY A 372 15.25 -13.47 5.86
C GLY A 372 15.79 -14.10 4.56
N GLY A 373 15.16 -15.22 4.18
CA GLY A 373 15.47 -15.93 2.95
C GLY A 373 15.13 -15.14 1.68
N LEU A 374 15.73 -15.55 0.57
CA LEU A 374 15.63 -14.84 -0.72
C LEU A 374 14.32 -15.19 -1.44
N ILE A 375 13.68 -14.17 -2.00
CA ILE A 375 12.45 -14.26 -2.82
C ILE A 375 12.68 -13.53 -4.14
N THR A 376 12.25 -14.11 -5.26
CA THR A 376 12.20 -13.43 -6.56
C THR A 376 11.12 -12.35 -6.51
N GLN A 377 11.53 -11.09 -6.62
CA GLN A 377 10.63 -9.93 -6.64
C GLN A 377 11.40 -8.73 -7.17
N THR A 378 10.80 -8.01 -8.13
CA THR A 378 11.38 -6.81 -8.73
C THR A 378 10.60 -5.57 -8.30
N ILE A 379 11.32 -4.45 -8.15
CA ILE A 379 10.70 -3.14 -7.89
C ILE A 379 10.32 -2.48 -9.21
N VAL A 380 9.07 -2.01 -9.30
CA VAL A 380 8.56 -1.35 -10.50
C VAL A 380 9.17 0.05 -10.60
N PRO A 381 9.77 0.43 -11.75
CA PRO A 381 10.29 1.78 -11.96
C PRO A 381 9.15 2.79 -11.97
N ASP A 382 9.37 3.94 -11.32
CA ASP A 382 8.45 5.06 -11.37
C ASP A 382 8.27 5.55 -12.83
N PRO A 383 7.06 5.44 -13.43
CA PRO A 383 6.80 5.98 -14.75
C PRO A 383 6.47 7.49 -14.74
N TYR A 384 6.33 8.09 -13.55
CA TYR A 384 5.99 9.51 -13.38
C TYR A 384 7.25 10.38 -13.32
N PRO A 385 7.17 11.68 -13.70
CA PRO A 385 8.28 12.60 -13.51
C PRO A 385 8.49 12.89 -12.01
N ALA A 386 9.72 13.24 -11.64
CA ALA A 386 10.09 13.42 -10.23
C ALA A 386 9.27 14.50 -9.48
N ASP A 387 8.72 15.47 -10.19
CA ASP A 387 7.87 16.54 -9.66
C ASP A 387 6.37 16.18 -9.58
N ALA A 388 6.01 14.93 -9.89
CA ALA A 388 4.64 14.44 -9.77
C ALA A 388 4.21 14.16 -8.32
N TRP A 389 5.15 14.08 -7.37
CA TRP A 389 4.91 13.67 -5.99
C TRP A 389 4.95 14.86 -5.02
N ASP A 390 3.91 15.01 -4.21
CA ASP A 390 3.78 16.09 -3.23
C ASP A 390 4.34 15.65 -1.86
N THR A 391 5.66 15.71 -1.73
CA THR A 391 6.35 15.29 -0.49
C THR A 391 5.97 16.14 0.71
N ALA A 392 5.62 17.42 0.50
CA ALA A 392 5.19 18.32 1.57
C ALA A 392 3.81 17.95 2.13
N ALA A 393 2.99 17.24 1.36
CA ALA A 393 1.70 16.71 1.80
C ALA A 393 1.79 15.25 2.29
N SER A 394 3.00 14.70 2.47
CA SER A 394 3.17 13.33 2.95
C SER A 394 2.75 13.17 4.42
N VAL A 395 2.35 11.95 4.77
CA VAL A 395 2.09 11.56 6.16
C VAL A 395 2.87 10.30 6.48
N MET A 396 3.39 10.22 7.71
CA MET A 396 4.10 9.06 8.22
C MET A 396 3.26 8.34 9.26
N LEU A 397 3.07 7.03 9.04
CA LEU A 397 2.41 6.12 9.96
C LEU A 397 3.45 5.22 10.64
N ASN A 398 3.39 5.13 11.97
CA ASN A 398 4.20 4.21 12.75
C ASN A 398 3.43 2.90 13.04
N LEU A 399 4.12 1.77 12.93
CA LEU A 399 3.60 0.46 13.30
C LEU A 399 4.60 -0.29 14.18
N GLN A 400 4.19 -0.63 15.38
CA GLN A 400 5.01 -1.39 16.33
C GLN A 400 4.68 -2.88 16.27
N ILE A 401 5.70 -3.73 16.40
CA ILE A 401 5.54 -5.18 16.41
C ILE A 401 5.75 -5.64 17.85
N LEU A 402 4.74 -6.29 18.42
CA LEU A 402 4.84 -6.90 19.75
C LEU A 402 5.04 -8.40 19.61
N ASP A 403 5.81 -9.01 20.50
CA ASP A 403 5.75 -10.45 20.65
C ASP A 403 4.35 -10.88 21.15
N THR A 404 4.01 -12.14 20.94
CA THR A 404 2.66 -12.64 21.22
C THR A 404 2.29 -12.61 22.71
N THR A 405 3.27 -12.79 23.60
CA THR A 405 3.06 -12.71 25.06
C THR A 405 2.73 -11.29 25.49
N SER A 406 3.51 -10.32 25.03
CA SER A 406 3.25 -8.91 25.31
C SER A 406 1.94 -8.44 24.69
N PHE A 407 1.64 -8.89 23.47
CA PHE A 407 0.37 -8.60 22.81
C PHE A 407 -0.84 -9.08 23.62
N GLU A 408 -0.79 -10.33 24.12
CA GLU A 408 -1.84 -10.90 24.97
C GLU A 408 -1.97 -10.12 26.28
N ALA A 409 -0.85 -9.75 26.91
CA ALA A 409 -0.85 -8.96 28.13
C ALA A 409 -1.46 -7.56 27.96
N VAL A 410 -1.17 -6.89 26.83
CA VAL A 410 -1.69 -5.55 26.52
C VAL A 410 -3.18 -5.59 26.16
N THR A 411 -3.55 -6.51 25.28
CA THR A 411 -4.87 -6.52 24.64
C THR A 411 -5.89 -7.42 25.32
N GLY A 412 -5.46 -8.39 26.12
CA GLY A 412 -6.30 -9.45 26.67
C GLY A 412 -6.83 -10.42 25.60
N ARG A 413 -6.26 -10.41 24.39
CA ARG A 413 -6.69 -11.23 23.25
C ARG A 413 -5.57 -12.15 22.81
N PRO A 414 -5.87 -13.43 22.47
CA PRO A 414 -4.87 -14.34 21.94
C PRO A 414 -4.31 -13.83 20.61
N ALA A 415 -3.01 -14.02 20.39
CA ALA A 415 -2.44 -13.81 19.07
C ALA A 415 -2.96 -14.89 18.08
N PRO A 416 -3.16 -14.57 16.80
CA PRO A 416 -3.48 -15.59 15.80
C PRO A 416 -2.43 -16.72 15.80
N PRO A 417 -2.77 -17.99 15.52
CA PRO A 417 -1.80 -19.09 15.55
C PRO A 417 -0.74 -18.92 14.46
N THR A 418 0.54 -19.15 14.76
CA THR A 418 1.68 -19.01 13.82
C THR A 418 1.45 -19.75 12.48
N PRO A 419 1.93 -19.25 11.34
CA PRO A 419 1.83 -19.98 10.08
C PRO A 419 2.68 -21.25 10.15
N ILE A 420 2.28 -22.29 9.43
CA ILE A 420 3.08 -23.53 9.33
C ILE A 420 4.43 -23.24 8.65
N SER A 421 5.45 -24.06 8.92
CA SER A 421 6.76 -23.92 8.27
C SER A 421 6.68 -24.18 6.75
N ALA A 422 7.68 -23.70 5.99
CA ALA A 422 7.80 -24.03 4.57
C ALA A 422 7.87 -25.54 4.30
N SER A 423 8.59 -26.29 5.14
CA SER A 423 8.65 -27.76 5.04
C SER A 423 7.28 -28.41 5.25
N SER A 424 6.53 -27.98 6.27
CA SER A 424 5.16 -28.46 6.51
C SER A 424 4.23 -28.06 5.36
N HIS A 425 4.37 -26.86 4.81
CA HIS A 425 3.60 -26.39 3.66
C HIS A 425 3.82 -27.25 2.41
N VAL A 426 5.08 -27.56 2.09
CA VAL A 426 5.42 -28.41 0.94
C VAL A 426 4.99 -29.85 1.17
N SER A 427 5.11 -30.38 2.39
CA SER A 427 4.62 -31.72 2.73
C SER A 427 3.11 -31.88 2.56
N GLN A 428 2.37 -30.76 2.59
CA GLN A 428 0.92 -30.70 2.34
C GLN A 428 0.58 -30.43 0.85
N GLY A 429 1.57 -30.39 -0.04
CA GLY A 429 1.38 -30.19 -1.48
C GLY A 429 0.97 -28.78 -1.88
N LEU A 430 1.20 -27.78 -1.03
CA LEU A 430 0.77 -26.40 -1.28
C LEU A 430 1.80 -25.60 -2.10
N HIS A 431 1.31 -24.60 -2.84
CA HIS A 431 2.04 -23.93 -3.91
C HIS A 431 2.77 -22.65 -3.50
N PHE A 432 3.88 -22.35 -4.19
CA PHE A 432 4.45 -21.00 -4.29
C PHE A 432 4.08 -20.39 -5.65
N TYR A 433 4.43 -19.13 -5.87
CA TYR A 433 4.08 -18.40 -7.07
C TYR A 433 5.28 -17.72 -7.71
N ASP A 434 5.26 -17.54 -9.01
CA ASP A 434 6.20 -16.68 -9.74
C ASP A 434 5.40 -15.68 -10.56
N ILE A 435 5.96 -14.49 -10.83
CA ILE A 435 5.36 -13.57 -11.78
C ILE A 435 5.98 -13.81 -13.16
N TRP A 436 5.14 -13.95 -14.17
CA TRP A 436 5.54 -14.01 -15.57
C TRP A 436 6.28 -12.74 -16.00
N ASP A 437 7.40 -12.90 -16.69
CA ASP A 437 8.21 -11.82 -17.28
C ASP A 437 8.67 -10.75 -16.27
N GLU A 438 8.92 -11.16 -15.03
CA GLU A 438 9.53 -10.30 -14.01
C GLU A 438 11.03 -10.11 -14.28
N ALA A 439 11.35 -9.26 -15.24
CA ALA A 439 12.72 -8.88 -15.55
C ALA A 439 13.27 -7.88 -14.51
N PRO A 440 14.54 -8.03 -14.07
CA PRO A 440 15.17 -7.09 -13.16
C PRO A 440 15.23 -5.67 -13.75
N THR A 441 14.89 -4.66 -12.94
CA THR A 441 14.76 -3.26 -13.40
C THR A 441 15.98 -2.39 -13.11
N GLY A 442 16.94 -2.90 -12.34
CA GLY A 442 18.12 -2.15 -11.90
C GLY A 442 17.91 -1.38 -10.59
N ILE A 443 16.70 -1.39 -10.04
CA ILE A 443 16.39 -0.81 -8.73
C ILE A 443 16.84 -1.80 -7.64
N VAL A 444 17.81 -1.38 -6.84
CA VAL A 444 18.39 -2.20 -5.76
C VAL A 444 18.91 -1.32 -4.64
N GLY A 445 18.74 -1.78 -3.41
CA GLY A 445 19.17 -1.08 -2.22
C GLY A 445 20.61 -1.36 -1.81
N ASN A 446 21.11 -0.49 -0.94
CA ASN A 446 22.39 -0.65 -0.28
C ASN A 446 22.29 -1.58 0.93
N PHE A 447 22.19 -2.88 0.69
CA PHE A 447 22.13 -3.91 1.74
C PHE A 447 23.36 -4.81 1.77
N SER A 448 24.49 -4.39 1.20
CA SER A 448 25.72 -5.20 1.16
C SER A 448 26.25 -5.57 2.55
N GLU A 449 25.92 -4.77 3.57
CA GLU A 449 26.32 -4.98 4.97
C GLU A 449 25.23 -5.70 5.78
N VAL A 450 24.04 -5.89 5.22
CA VAL A 450 22.91 -6.55 5.89
C VAL A 450 22.94 -8.04 5.60
N LYS A 451 23.21 -8.81 6.64
CA LYS A 451 23.22 -10.27 6.69
C LYS A 451 21.83 -10.82 6.99
N SER A 452 21.56 -12.01 6.50
CA SER A 452 20.34 -12.74 6.85
C SER A 452 20.38 -13.28 8.27
N VAL A 453 19.21 -13.67 8.77
CA VAL A 453 19.08 -14.31 10.09
C VAL A 453 19.96 -15.56 10.17
N ALA A 454 19.97 -16.41 9.16
CA ALA A 454 20.80 -17.62 9.13
C ALA A 454 22.31 -17.30 9.11
N GLU A 455 22.73 -16.29 8.33
CA GLU A 455 24.11 -15.83 8.27
C GLU A 455 24.60 -15.36 9.66
N MET A 456 23.79 -14.54 10.34
CA MET A 456 24.11 -14.05 11.68
C MET A 456 24.12 -15.15 12.74
N MET A 457 23.16 -16.09 12.69
CA MET A 457 23.15 -17.23 13.61
C MET A 457 24.39 -18.10 13.46
N ARG A 458 24.83 -18.33 12.23
CA ARG A 458 26.07 -19.05 11.94
C ARG A 458 27.29 -18.36 12.54
N GLU A 459 27.43 -17.05 12.33
CA GLU A 459 28.55 -16.28 12.87
C GLU A 459 28.59 -16.30 14.41
N ARG A 460 27.42 -16.16 15.06
CA ARG A 460 27.33 -16.24 16.53
C ARG A 460 27.70 -17.61 17.07
N ALA A 461 27.25 -18.69 16.42
CA ALA A 461 27.60 -20.05 16.83
C ALA A 461 29.11 -20.30 16.73
N LEU A 462 29.72 -19.88 15.61
CA LEU A 462 31.16 -19.97 15.40
C LEU A 462 31.94 -19.13 16.43
N ALA A 463 31.50 -17.91 16.71
CA ALA A 463 32.11 -17.04 17.71
C ALA A 463 32.00 -17.62 19.14
N ALA A 464 30.93 -18.36 19.44
CA ALA A 464 30.74 -19.07 20.70
C ALA A 464 31.49 -20.42 20.77
N GLY A 465 32.26 -20.79 19.73
CA GLY A 465 32.97 -22.08 19.67
C GLY A 465 32.07 -23.29 19.44
N GLY A 466 30.79 -23.08 19.10
CA GLY A 466 29.84 -24.14 18.78
C GLY A 466 29.84 -24.49 17.29
N PRO A 467 29.26 -25.66 16.92
CA PRO A 467 29.05 -25.98 15.51
C PRO A 467 28.07 -24.99 14.87
N PRO A 468 28.27 -24.60 13.61
CA PRO A 468 27.29 -23.77 12.91
C PRO A 468 25.95 -24.51 12.81
N PRO A 469 24.80 -23.80 12.85
CA PRO A 469 23.50 -24.39 12.60
C PRO A 469 23.49 -25.06 11.22
N GLU A 470 22.77 -26.17 11.10
CA GLU A 470 22.51 -26.77 9.79
C GLU A 470 21.79 -25.77 8.88
N GLU A 471 22.20 -25.72 7.61
CA GLU A 471 21.56 -24.85 6.62
C GLU A 471 20.11 -25.30 6.41
N GLU A 472 19.18 -24.35 6.39
CA GLU A 472 17.76 -24.68 6.23
C GLU A 472 17.55 -25.38 4.88
N PRO A 473 16.89 -26.56 4.85
CA PRO A 473 16.74 -27.33 3.63
C PRO A 473 15.94 -26.53 2.61
N SER A 474 16.42 -26.51 1.36
CA SER A 474 15.67 -25.94 0.27
C SER A 474 14.36 -26.70 0.09
N VAL A 475 13.27 -25.96 -0.14
CA VAL A 475 11.97 -26.55 -0.47
C VAL A 475 11.71 -26.42 -1.97
N SER A 476 10.99 -27.36 -2.55
CA SER A 476 10.56 -27.32 -3.95
C SER A 476 9.04 -27.47 -4.05
N PRO A 477 8.28 -26.45 -3.61
CA PRO A 477 6.83 -26.43 -3.80
C PRO A 477 6.51 -26.35 -5.30
N PRO A 478 5.37 -26.90 -5.74
CA PRO A 478 4.89 -26.64 -7.09
C PRO A 478 4.61 -25.15 -7.26
N VAL A 479 5.17 -24.54 -8.30
CA VAL A 479 5.10 -23.09 -8.55
C VAL A 479 4.01 -22.78 -9.57
N VAL A 480 3.18 -21.79 -9.25
CA VAL A 480 2.14 -21.28 -10.15
C VAL A 480 2.58 -19.92 -10.70
N THR A 481 2.72 -19.82 -12.02
CA THR A 481 3.03 -18.54 -12.67
C THR A 481 1.79 -17.65 -12.74
N LEU A 482 1.88 -16.46 -12.17
CA LEU A 482 0.91 -15.38 -12.22
C LEU A 482 1.30 -14.39 -13.33
N PHE A 483 0.33 -13.86 -14.05
CA PHE A 483 0.58 -12.79 -15.02
C PHE A 483 0.38 -11.44 -14.34
N ARG A 484 1.27 -10.47 -14.61
CA ARG A 484 0.97 -9.10 -14.21
C ARG A 484 -0.28 -8.61 -14.95
N PRO A 485 -1.08 -7.70 -14.36
CA PRO A 485 -2.25 -7.10 -15.01
C PRO A 485 -1.92 -6.41 -16.35
N ASP A 486 -0.63 -6.26 -16.68
CA ASP A 486 -0.13 -5.55 -17.83
C ASP A 486 -0.27 -6.26 -19.19
N HIS A 487 -0.19 -7.58 -19.20
CA HIS A 487 0.13 -8.27 -20.45
C HIS A 487 -1.07 -8.28 -21.41
N GLU A 488 -0.85 -7.87 -22.68
CA GLU A 488 -1.82 -8.03 -23.75
C GLU A 488 -2.21 -9.52 -23.89
N GLY A 489 -3.46 -9.83 -23.56
CA GLY A 489 -4.00 -11.20 -23.58
C GLY A 489 -4.10 -11.88 -22.21
N GLY A 490 -3.55 -11.27 -21.16
CA GLY A 490 -3.82 -11.66 -19.77
C GLY A 490 -5.10 -10.98 -19.27
N ASN A 491 -6.03 -11.76 -18.74
CA ASN A 491 -7.08 -11.19 -17.91
C ASN A 491 -6.43 -10.32 -16.83
N ILE A 492 -6.95 -9.10 -16.63
CA ILE A 492 -6.72 -8.41 -15.35
C ILE A 492 -7.22 -9.37 -14.28
N VAL A 493 -6.30 -9.99 -13.55
CA VAL A 493 -6.63 -10.53 -12.23
C VAL A 493 -6.50 -9.34 -11.30
N SER A 494 -7.51 -8.48 -11.32
CA SER A 494 -7.89 -7.80 -10.10
C SER A 494 -8.14 -8.92 -9.10
N PHE A 495 -7.43 -8.91 -7.97
CA PHE A 495 -7.86 -9.68 -6.81
C PHE A 495 -9.16 -9.07 -6.28
N GLU A 496 -10.23 -9.22 -7.04
CA GLU A 496 -11.59 -9.24 -6.52
C GLU A 496 -11.83 -10.70 -6.11
N GLY A 497 -11.34 -11.02 -4.92
CA GLY A 497 -11.46 -12.36 -4.39
C GLY A 497 -12.91 -12.80 -4.38
N THR A 498 -13.20 -14.01 -4.84
CA THR A 498 -14.44 -14.68 -4.48
C THR A 498 -14.17 -16.18 -4.36
N PHE A 499 -14.35 -16.76 -3.18
CA PHE A 499 -14.69 -18.17 -3.16
C PHE A 499 -16.11 -18.31 -3.74
N ARG A 500 -16.20 -18.90 -4.94
CA ARG A 500 -17.40 -19.54 -5.45
C ARG A 500 -17.24 -21.08 -5.42
N PRO A 501 -18.35 -21.85 -5.39
CA PRO A 501 -18.37 -23.26 -4.96
C PRO A 501 -17.79 -24.27 -5.95
N LEU A 502 -17.38 -25.42 -5.41
CA LEU A 502 -16.59 -26.48 -6.05
C LEU A 502 -17.26 -27.18 -7.26
N GLU A 503 -18.59 -27.19 -7.40
CA GLU A 503 -19.25 -27.79 -8.57
C GLU A 503 -19.05 -27.00 -9.88
N VAL A 504 -18.80 -25.68 -9.80
CA VAL A 504 -18.55 -24.84 -10.98
C VAL A 504 -17.15 -25.11 -11.53
N LEU A 505 -16.18 -25.31 -10.64
CA LEU A 505 -14.80 -25.74 -10.96
C LEU A 505 -14.73 -27.14 -11.59
N ARG A 506 -15.64 -28.07 -11.26
CA ARG A 506 -15.68 -29.42 -11.88
C ARG A 506 -16.17 -29.42 -13.33
N LYS A 507 -17.00 -28.46 -13.74
CA LYS A 507 -17.54 -28.37 -15.11
C LYS A 507 -16.53 -27.79 -16.11
N GLU A 508 -15.56 -27.01 -15.62
CA GLU A 508 -14.51 -26.36 -16.43
C GLU A 508 -13.30 -27.28 -16.71
N ILE A 509 -13.08 -28.34 -15.93
CA ILE A 509 -11.94 -29.26 -16.13
C ILE A 509 -12.31 -30.47 -17.02
N GLY A 510 -13.59 -30.82 -17.16
CA GLY A 510 -14.03 -32.03 -17.87
C GLY A 510 -14.13 -31.96 -19.40
N GLY A 511 -13.97 -30.79 -20.02
CA GLY A 511 -14.31 -30.56 -21.44
C GLY A 511 -13.13 -30.33 -22.40
N LEU A 512 -11.91 -30.12 -21.91
CA LEU A 512 -10.77 -29.76 -22.77
C LEU A 512 -9.81 -30.95 -22.91
N LYS A 513 -9.84 -31.60 -24.09
CA LYS A 513 -8.74 -32.47 -24.53
C LYS A 513 -7.53 -31.57 -24.85
N LEU A 514 -6.55 -31.59 -23.96
CA LEU A 514 -5.29 -30.87 -24.10
C LEU A 514 -4.36 -31.63 -25.07
N ARG A 515 -3.79 -30.91 -26.04
CA ARG A 515 -2.53 -31.28 -26.70
C ARG A 515 -1.42 -30.41 -26.12
#